data_AF-A0A1H4BLZ2-F1
#
_entry.id   AF-A0A1H4BLZ2-F1
#
_cell.length_a   1.000
_cell.length_b   1.000
_cell.length_c   1.000
_cell.angle_alpha   90.00
_cell.angle_beta   90.00
_cell.angle_gamma   90.00
#
_symmetry.space_group_name_H-M   'P 1'
#
loop_
_entity.id
_entity.type
_entity.pdbx_description
1 polymer ?
#
loop_
_entity_poly.entity_id
_entity_poly.type
_entity_poly.pdbx_seq_one_letter_code
_entity_poly.pdbx_strand_id
1 'polypeptide(L)'
;MNTSKPSTGTGHYIHLFPIVMILPSMIACFAYANISQSYWDLFGLLIIIAFASMLLGGLLGFLFAIPKLNKNYNPHEDYDRSTKYMPNTNLEDVSDWLTKIIIGVTLTQLGRIPGYLQSIADYLIDNSNLMLQVDSARPLLIALIIYSFVAGFIIGYSYTRIYLPNLFSIMEENRKQKAEIALWKEEVRKKEEQLCNHPNSEDKPS
;
A
#
# COMPACT_ATOMS: atom_id res chain seq x y z
N MET A 1 18.86 26.74 -22.70
CA MET A 1 17.69 27.45 -22.15
C MET A 1 16.47 26.56 -22.40
N ASN A 2 16.04 25.79 -21.39
CA ASN A 2 14.71 25.16 -21.37
C ASN A 2 14.36 24.65 -19.96
N THR A 3 13.49 25.42 -19.33
CA THR A 3 12.39 25.04 -18.41
C THR A 3 12.67 24.01 -17.30
N SER A 4 13.21 24.51 -16.19
CA SER A 4 12.95 23.93 -14.86
C SER A 4 11.44 23.98 -14.57
N LYS A 5 10.76 22.84 -14.70
CA LYS A 5 9.36 22.66 -14.34
C LYS A 5 9.26 22.57 -12.80
N PRO A 6 8.56 23.50 -12.10
CA PRO A 6 8.37 23.35 -10.67
C PRO A 6 7.21 22.38 -10.44
N SER A 7 7.50 21.09 -10.20
CA SER A 7 6.50 20.13 -9.73
C SER A 7 6.58 19.98 -8.21
N THR A 8 6.30 21.05 -7.47
CA THR A 8 6.38 21.06 -6.00
C THR A 8 5.05 21.50 -5.37
N GLY A 9 3.92 21.05 -5.94
CA GLY A 9 2.59 21.25 -5.36
C GLY A 9 1.90 19.96 -4.92
N THR A 10 2.00 18.89 -5.70
CA THR A 10 1.15 17.69 -5.51
C THR A 10 1.70 16.69 -4.50
N GLY A 11 3.02 16.65 -4.29
CA GLY A 11 3.66 15.67 -3.40
C GLY A 11 3.32 15.83 -1.91
N HIS A 12 3.06 17.06 -1.46
CA HIS A 12 2.75 17.34 -0.05
C HIS A 12 1.38 16.79 0.36
N TYR A 13 0.37 16.88 -0.52
CA TYR A 13 -0.99 16.43 -0.23
C TYR A 13 -1.10 14.90 -0.15
N ILE A 14 -0.25 14.17 -0.86
CA ILE A 14 -0.25 12.69 -0.85
C ILE A 14 0.13 12.15 0.53
N HIS A 15 1.10 12.79 1.20
CA HIS A 15 1.52 12.42 2.55
C HIS A 15 0.63 13.01 3.65
N LEU A 16 -0.12 14.08 3.36
CA LEU A 16 -1.08 14.66 4.31
C LEU A 16 -2.26 13.71 4.58
N PHE A 17 -2.72 12.99 3.56
CA PHE A 17 -3.86 12.08 3.65
C PHE A 17 -3.74 10.98 4.74
N PRO A 18 -2.67 10.16 4.81
CA PRO A 18 -2.53 9.16 5.85
C PRO A 18 -2.38 9.78 7.25
N ILE A 19 -1.71 10.94 7.35
CA ILE A 19 -1.54 11.64 8.63
C ILE A 19 -2.91 12.06 9.17
N VAL A 20 -3.76 12.65 8.32
CA VAL A 20 -5.13 13.03 8.68
C VAL A 20 -5.97 11.84 9.14
N MET A 21 -5.77 10.66 8.56
CA MET A 21 -6.49 9.43 8.97
C MET A 21 -5.98 8.85 10.30
N ILE A 22 -4.70 9.02 10.64
CA ILE A 22 -4.13 8.50 11.90
C ILE A 22 -4.46 9.42 13.09
N LEU A 23 -4.55 10.72 12.86
CA LEU A 23 -4.75 11.72 13.93
C LEU A 23 -5.97 11.46 14.82
N PRO A 24 -7.18 11.16 14.31
CA PRO A 24 -8.35 10.90 15.16
C PRO A 24 -8.15 9.71 16.11
N SER A 25 -7.48 8.65 15.65
CA SER A 25 -7.17 7.48 16.48
C SER A 25 -6.18 7.85 17.59
N MET A 26 -5.13 8.61 17.27
CA MET A 26 -4.17 9.12 18.26
C MET A 26 -4.83 10.04 19.29
N ILE A 27 -5.71 10.95 18.85
CA ILE A 27 -6.44 11.87 19.72
C ILE A 27 -7.39 11.09 20.63
N ALA A 28 -8.10 10.08 20.12
CA ALA A 28 -8.98 9.23 20.91
C ALA A 28 -8.20 8.45 21.99
N CYS A 29 -7.06 7.84 21.62
CA CYS A 29 -6.19 7.15 22.59
C CYS A 29 -5.68 8.10 23.67
N PHE A 30 -5.24 9.30 23.29
CA PHE A 30 -4.75 10.31 24.22
C PHE A 30 -5.88 10.80 25.15
N ALA A 31 -7.02 11.21 24.59
CA ALA A 31 -8.16 11.71 25.36
C ALA A 31 -8.66 10.69 26.38
N TYR A 32 -8.73 9.41 25.99
CA TYR A 32 -9.20 8.34 26.87
C TYR A 32 -8.19 8.00 27.97
N ALA A 33 -6.89 7.97 27.65
CA ALA A 33 -5.85 7.74 28.64
C ALA A 33 -5.79 8.82 29.73
N ASN A 34 -6.12 10.09 29.39
CA ASN A 34 -6.15 11.20 30.34
C ASN A 34 -7.23 11.08 31.42
N ILE A 35 -8.25 10.24 31.24
CA ILE A 35 -9.33 10.05 32.20
C ILE A 35 -8.95 9.05 33.31
N SER A 36 -7.92 8.22 33.08
CA SER A 36 -7.53 7.16 34.00
C SER A 36 -6.35 7.52 34.89
N GLN A 37 -6.29 6.91 36.07
CA GLN A 37 -5.16 7.05 37.00
C GLN A 37 -3.86 6.45 36.46
N SER A 38 -3.95 5.40 35.62
CA SER A 38 -2.80 4.75 34.98
C SER A 38 -2.66 5.19 33.52
N TYR A 39 -2.28 6.47 33.32
CA TYR A 39 -2.18 7.10 32.01
C TYR A 39 -1.28 6.35 31.01
N TRP A 40 -0.03 6.04 31.40
CA TRP A 40 0.98 5.51 30.47
C TRP A 40 0.68 4.10 29.98
N ASP A 41 0.22 3.23 30.88
CA ASP A 41 -0.07 1.84 30.55
C ASP A 41 -1.27 1.75 29.59
N LEU A 42 -2.31 2.56 29.84
CA LEU A 42 -3.50 2.59 28.99
C LEU A 42 -3.22 3.15 27.61
N PHE A 43 -2.46 4.24 27.57
CA PHE A 43 -2.05 4.84 26.31
C PHE A 43 -1.25 3.85 25.47
N GLY A 44 -0.30 3.14 26.08
CA GLY A 44 0.48 2.10 25.44
C GLY A 44 -0.39 0.97 24.87
N LEU A 45 -1.31 0.43 25.69
CA LEU A 45 -2.23 -0.62 25.27
C LEU A 45 -3.09 -0.20 24.08
N LEU A 46 -3.72 0.99 24.15
CA LEU A 46 -4.61 1.49 23.11
C LEU A 46 -3.86 1.74 21.79
N ILE A 47 -2.63 2.25 21.86
CA ILE A 47 -1.78 2.42 20.67
C ILE A 47 -1.45 1.08 20.04
N ILE A 48 -1.03 0.09 20.83
CA ILE A 48 -0.69 -1.24 20.29
C ILE A 48 -1.89 -1.85 19.57
N ILE A 49 -3.09 -1.76 20.15
CA ILE A 49 -4.33 -2.26 19.55
C ILE A 49 -4.66 -1.50 18.26
N ALA A 50 -4.55 -0.18 18.27
CA ALA A 50 -4.77 0.66 17.09
C ALA A 50 -3.80 0.30 15.96
N PHE A 51 -2.49 0.20 16.25
CA PHE A 51 -1.48 -0.13 15.25
C PHE A 51 -1.61 -1.57 14.72
N ALA A 52 -1.91 -2.54 15.59
CA ALA A 52 -2.13 -3.92 15.15
C ALA A 52 -3.32 -4.02 14.19
N SER A 53 -4.44 -3.37 14.53
CA SER A 53 -5.63 -3.32 13.68
C SER A 53 -5.35 -2.60 12.37
N MET A 54 -4.59 -1.50 12.42
CA MET A 54 -4.21 -0.72 11.24
C MET A 54 -3.26 -1.48 10.31
N LEU A 55 -2.32 -2.27 10.85
CA LEU A 55 -1.45 -3.14 10.06
C LEU A 55 -2.25 -4.22 9.33
N LEU A 56 -3.20 -4.87 10.02
CA LEU A 56 -4.08 -5.86 9.39
C LEU A 56 -4.91 -5.25 8.26
N GLY A 57 -5.51 -4.09 8.51
CA GLY A 57 -6.22 -3.33 7.48
C GLY A 57 -5.32 -2.98 6.31
N GLY A 58 -4.13 -2.44 6.58
CA GLY A 58 -3.15 -2.02 5.58
C GLY A 58 -2.64 -3.16 4.70
N LEU A 59 -2.40 -4.34 5.28
CA LEU A 59 -2.04 -5.55 4.53
C LEU A 59 -3.14 -5.98 3.56
N LEU A 60 -4.39 -5.93 4.00
CA LEU A 60 -5.54 -6.20 3.12
C LEU A 60 -5.65 -5.13 2.03
N GLY A 61 -5.58 -3.85 2.40
CA GLY A 61 -5.61 -2.74 1.44
C GLY A 61 -4.51 -2.87 0.37
N PHE A 62 -3.30 -3.22 0.78
CA PHE A 62 -2.19 -3.54 -0.11
C PHE A 62 -2.56 -4.65 -1.09
N LEU A 63 -3.05 -5.80 -0.59
CA LEU A 63 -3.43 -6.94 -1.43
C LEU A 63 -4.45 -6.55 -2.52
N PHE A 64 -5.46 -5.76 -2.16
CA PHE A 64 -6.50 -5.32 -3.10
C PHE A 64 -6.02 -4.26 -4.10
N ALA A 65 -4.97 -3.51 -3.77
CA ALA A 65 -4.45 -2.44 -4.62
C ALA A 65 -3.40 -2.87 -5.65
N ILE A 66 -2.84 -4.09 -5.55
CA ILE A 66 -1.79 -4.54 -6.47
C ILE A 66 -2.27 -4.38 -7.92
N PRO A 67 -1.55 -3.63 -8.77
CA PRO A 67 -1.94 -3.40 -10.16
C PRO A 67 -1.83 -4.69 -10.95
N LYS A 68 -2.78 -4.92 -11.87
CA LYS A 68 -2.77 -6.09 -12.75
C LYS A 68 -1.92 -5.78 -14.00
N LEU A 69 -1.06 -6.72 -14.38
CA LEU A 69 -0.33 -6.64 -15.65
C LEU A 69 -1.31 -6.85 -16.80
N ASN A 70 -1.31 -5.93 -17.76
CA ASN A 70 -2.07 -6.10 -18.99
C ASN A 70 -1.39 -7.16 -19.86
N LYS A 71 -1.95 -8.38 -19.88
CA LYS A 71 -1.40 -9.51 -20.66
C LYS A 71 -1.47 -9.27 -22.18
N ASN A 72 -2.34 -8.37 -22.62
CA ASN A 72 -2.49 -7.99 -24.02
C ASN A 72 -1.60 -6.81 -24.41
N TYR A 73 -0.71 -6.37 -23.51
CA TYR A 73 0.25 -5.31 -23.80
C TYR A 73 1.28 -5.81 -24.81
N ASN A 74 1.22 -5.30 -26.04
CA ASN A 74 2.20 -5.55 -27.09
C ASN A 74 2.98 -4.25 -27.38
N PRO A 75 4.26 -4.15 -26.99
CA PRO A 75 5.05 -2.93 -27.15
C PRO A 75 5.36 -2.59 -28.62
N HIS A 76 5.12 -3.51 -29.57
CA HIS A 76 5.45 -3.32 -30.99
C HIS A 76 4.29 -2.85 -31.85
N GLU A 77 3.04 -3.04 -31.42
CA GLU A 77 1.86 -2.74 -32.24
C GLU A 77 1.13 -1.46 -31.82
N ASP A 78 1.22 -1.05 -30.55
CA ASP A 78 0.39 0.05 -30.05
C ASP A 78 1.08 0.83 -28.91
N TYR A 79 2.12 1.60 -29.28
CA TYR A 79 2.94 2.40 -28.36
C TYR A 79 2.14 3.46 -27.58
N ASP A 80 0.97 3.86 -28.10
CA ASP A 80 0.22 5.03 -27.62
C ASP A 80 -1.13 4.68 -26.97
N ARG A 81 -1.60 3.44 -27.05
CA ARG A 81 -2.97 3.06 -26.58
C ARG A 81 -3.03 1.93 -25.56
N SER A 82 -1.99 1.09 -25.43
CA SER A 82 -2.00 -0.01 -24.47
C SER A 82 -1.18 0.35 -23.22
N THR A 83 -1.84 0.62 -22.09
CA THR A 83 -1.11 0.78 -20.83
C THR A 83 -0.63 -0.59 -20.34
N LYS A 84 0.65 -0.69 -19.99
CA LYS A 84 1.26 -1.94 -19.51
C LYS A 84 0.66 -2.43 -18.19
N TYR A 85 0.27 -1.49 -17.34
CA TYR A 85 -0.44 -1.75 -16.10
C TYR A 85 -1.88 -1.29 -16.27
N MET A 86 -2.83 -2.16 -15.91
CA MET A 86 -4.25 -1.80 -15.87
C MET A 86 -4.65 -1.48 -14.43
N PRO A 87 -5.52 -0.47 -14.24
CA PRO A 87 -6.14 -0.24 -12.94
C PRO A 87 -6.82 -1.52 -12.45
N ASN A 88 -6.69 -1.84 -11.17
CA ASN A 88 -7.31 -3.02 -10.61
C ASN A 88 -8.82 -2.78 -10.37
N THR A 89 -9.68 -3.60 -10.98
CA THR A 89 -11.14 -3.61 -10.77
C THR A 89 -11.55 -4.37 -9.50
N ASN A 90 -10.61 -4.97 -8.77
CA ASN A 90 -10.91 -5.81 -7.60
C ASN A 90 -11.83 -5.10 -6.59
N LEU A 91 -11.72 -3.79 -6.38
CA LEU A 91 -12.61 -3.06 -5.46
C LEU A 91 -13.99 -2.74 -6.04
N GLU A 92 -14.12 -2.69 -7.35
CA GLU A 92 -15.41 -2.57 -8.01
C GLU A 92 -16.18 -3.89 -7.86
N ASP A 93 -15.51 -5.00 -8.19
CA ASP A 93 -16.02 -6.36 -7.97
C ASP A 93 -16.35 -6.61 -6.48
N VAL A 94 -15.46 -6.13 -5.60
CA VAL A 94 -15.61 -6.20 -4.14
C VAL A 94 -16.57 -5.14 -3.56
N SER A 95 -17.01 -4.16 -4.33
CA SER A 95 -18.10 -3.29 -3.90
C SER A 95 -19.43 -3.95 -4.23
N ASP A 96 -19.53 -4.52 -5.43
CA ASP A 96 -20.75 -5.12 -5.95
C ASP A 96 -21.19 -6.36 -5.17
N TRP A 97 -20.25 -7.24 -4.81
CA TRP A 97 -20.56 -8.38 -3.92
C TRP A 97 -20.94 -7.92 -2.49
N LEU A 98 -20.36 -6.82 -1.98
CA LEU A 98 -20.52 -6.37 -0.59
C LEU A 98 -21.86 -5.70 -0.44
N THR A 99 -22.27 -4.88 -1.40
CA THR A 99 -23.60 -4.30 -1.46
C THR A 99 -24.66 -5.41 -1.52
N LYS A 100 -24.43 -6.49 -2.30
CA LYS A 100 -25.32 -7.66 -2.32
C LYS A 100 -25.36 -8.40 -0.98
N ILE A 101 -24.23 -8.57 -0.29
CA ILE A 101 -24.17 -9.15 1.06
C ILE A 101 -24.90 -8.26 2.06
N ILE A 102 -24.69 -6.93 2.04
CA ILE A 102 -25.36 -5.99 2.95
C ILE A 102 -26.88 -6.06 2.75
N ILE A 103 -27.35 -6.01 1.51
CA ILE A 103 -28.77 -6.18 1.19
C ILE A 103 -29.25 -7.55 1.70
N GLY A 104 -28.54 -8.64 1.37
CA GLY A 104 -28.91 -10.01 1.75
C GLY A 104 -28.92 -10.27 3.27
N VAL A 105 -27.95 -9.75 4.01
CA VAL A 105 -27.85 -9.86 5.47
C VAL A 105 -28.90 -8.99 6.15
N THR A 106 -29.18 -7.79 5.61
CA THR A 106 -30.28 -6.93 6.08
C THR A 106 -31.64 -7.62 5.92
N LEU A 107 -31.79 -8.43 4.85
CA LEU A 107 -32.99 -9.21 4.58
C LEU A 107 -33.12 -10.50 5.41
N THR A 108 -32.04 -11.01 6.04
CA THR A 108 -32.07 -12.37 6.62
C THR A 108 -31.45 -12.55 8.01
N GLN A 109 -30.35 -11.88 8.40
CA GLN A 109 -29.56 -12.27 9.60
C GLN A 109 -28.79 -11.14 10.31
N LEU A 110 -29.26 -9.90 10.29
CA LEU A 110 -28.57 -8.74 10.89
C LEU A 110 -28.25 -8.87 12.41
N GLY A 111 -28.85 -9.84 13.13
CA GLY A 111 -28.75 -9.95 14.59
C GLY A 111 -27.50 -10.62 15.18
N ARG A 112 -26.65 -11.35 14.42
CA ARG A 112 -25.57 -12.19 15.01
C ARG A 112 -24.17 -11.57 15.02
N ILE A 113 -23.91 -10.60 14.15
CA ILE A 113 -22.59 -9.96 13.99
C ILE A 113 -22.14 -9.16 15.23
N PRO A 114 -23.04 -8.44 15.94
CA PRO A 114 -22.64 -7.67 17.14
C PRO A 114 -22.05 -8.54 18.27
N GLY A 115 -22.48 -9.80 18.37
CA GLY A 115 -22.07 -10.71 19.45
C GLY A 115 -20.56 -10.98 19.45
N TYR A 116 -19.97 -11.26 18.29
CA TYR A 116 -18.52 -11.54 18.19
C TYR A 116 -17.66 -10.31 18.51
N LEU A 117 -18.10 -9.13 18.07
CA LEU A 117 -17.42 -7.87 18.35
C LEU A 117 -17.45 -7.54 19.84
N GLN A 118 -18.59 -7.80 20.49
CA GLN A 118 -18.71 -7.70 21.94
C GLN A 118 -17.79 -8.69 22.65
N SER A 119 -17.71 -9.96 22.22
CA SER A 119 -16.82 -10.95 22.85
C SER A 119 -15.34 -10.56 22.79
N ILE A 120 -14.88 -9.96 21.69
CA ILE A 120 -13.49 -9.47 21.57
C ILE A 120 -13.25 -8.30 22.53
N ALA A 121 -14.19 -7.36 22.60
CA ALA A 121 -14.09 -6.22 23.52
C ALA A 121 -14.08 -6.68 24.98
N ASP A 122 -14.90 -7.69 25.31
CA ASP A 122 -15.04 -8.22 26.67
C ASP A 122 -13.78 -8.93 27.11
N TYR A 123 -13.21 -9.76 26.24
CA TYR A 123 -11.93 -10.39 26.49
C TYR A 123 -10.83 -9.37 26.79
N LEU A 124 -10.76 -8.27 26.04
CA LEU A 124 -9.76 -7.23 26.25
C LEU A 124 -10.01 -6.43 27.54
N ILE A 125 -11.26 -6.15 27.89
CA ILE A 125 -11.62 -5.45 29.13
C ILE A 125 -11.34 -6.32 30.35
N ASP A 126 -11.79 -7.57 30.34
CA ASP A 126 -11.68 -8.51 31.47
C ASP A 126 -10.21 -8.79 31.82
N ASN A 127 -9.31 -8.78 30.84
CA ASN A 127 -7.88 -9.03 31.03
C ASN A 127 -7.03 -7.76 31.22
N SER A 128 -7.64 -6.56 31.22
CA SER A 128 -6.92 -5.29 31.33
C SER A 128 -6.64 -4.82 32.75
N ASN A 129 -6.80 -5.68 33.78
CA ASN A 129 -6.46 -5.40 35.19
C ASN A 129 -6.88 -3.98 35.66
N LEU A 130 -8.18 -3.69 35.67
CA LEU A 130 -8.78 -2.40 36.07
C LEU A 130 -8.51 -1.19 35.18
N MET A 131 -7.65 -1.28 34.16
CA MET A 131 -7.28 -0.13 33.35
C MET A 131 -8.48 0.41 32.53
N LEU A 132 -9.37 -0.47 32.04
CA LEU A 132 -10.54 -0.12 31.22
C LEU A 132 -11.87 -0.10 32.01
N GLN A 133 -11.88 0.27 33.30
CA GLN A 133 -13.06 0.16 34.17
C GLN A 133 -14.18 1.22 33.99
N VAL A 134 -14.13 2.03 32.94
CA VAL A 134 -15.17 3.04 32.66
C VAL A 134 -16.28 2.40 31.82
N ASP A 135 -17.55 2.72 32.08
CA ASP A 135 -18.71 2.22 31.31
C ASP A 135 -18.57 2.40 29.79
N SER A 136 -17.79 3.41 29.37
CA SER A 136 -17.51 3.74 27.97
C SER A 136 -16.37 2.94 27.32
N ALA A 137 -15.69 2.04 28.04
CA ALA A 137 -14.53 1.31 27.53
C ALA A 137 -14.85 0.39 26.35
N ARG A 138 -15.97 -0.33 26.46
CA ARG A 138 -16.43 -1.29 25.43
C ARG A 138 -16.72 -0.62 24.08
N PRO A 139 -17.59 0.41 24.00
CA PRO A 139 -17.85 1.08 22.72
C PRO A 139 -16.60 1.78 22.17
N LEU A 140 -15.73 2.34 23.02
CA LEU A 140 -14.49 2.95 22.60
C LEU A 140 -13.56 1.95 21.91
N LEU A 141 -13.33 0.79 22.53
CA LEU A 141 -12.41 -0.21 22.01
C LEU A 141 -12.89 -0.80 20.69
N ILE A 142 -14.20 -1.05 20.58
CA ILE A 142 -14.83 -1.49 19.32
C ILE A 142 -14.64 -0.42 18.24
N ALA A 143 -14.96 0.84 18.55
CA ALA A 143 -14.83 1.93 17.59
C ALA A 143 -13.37 2.13 17.15
N LEU A 144 -12.42 2.03 18.08
CA LEU A 144 -10.98 2.15 17.82
C LEU A 144 -10.50 1.05 16.87
N ILE A 145 -10.84 -0.21 17.14
CA ILE A 145 -10.44 -1.35 16.29
C ILE A 145 -11.00 -1.18 14.88
N ILE A 146 -12.30 -0.89 14.75
CA ILE A 146 -12.95 -0.71 13.45
C ILE A 146 -12.33 0.46 12.69
N TYR A 147 -12.21 1.61 13.35
CA TYR A 147 -11.64 2.81 12.74
C TYR A 147 -10.21 2.57 12.28
N SER A 148 -9.35 2.06 13.15
CA SER A 148 -7.94 1.80 12.82
C SER A 148 -7.79 0.78 11.70
N PHE A 149 -8.61 -0.27 11.68
CA PHE A 149 -8.64 -1.25 10.59
C PHE A 149 -9.04 -0.61 9.25
N VAL A 150 -10.13 0.17 9.22
CA VAL A 150 -10.61 0.84 8.00
C VAL A 150 -9.60 1.89 7.52
N ALA A 151 -9.05 2.69 8.43
CA ALA A 151 -8.01 3.67 8.13
C ALA A 151 -6.77 2.99 7.54
N GLY A 152 -6.32 1.90 8.15
CA GLY A 152 -5.20 1.08 7.66
C GLY A 152 -5.47 0.57 6.25
N PHE A 153 -6.65 0.00 6.00
CA PHE A 153 -7.06 -0.46 4.68
C PHE A 153 -7.00 0.65 3.63
N ILE A 154 -7.60 1.81 3.91
CA ILE A 154 -7.63 2.93 2.98
C ILE A 154 -6.21 3.46 2.70
N ILE A 155 -5.36 3.58 3.73
CA ILE A 155 -3.97 4.00 3.59
C ILE A 155 -3.20 3.00 2.73
N GLY A 156 -3.24 1.71 3.09
CA GLY A 156 -2.53 0.65 2.38
C GLY A 156 -2.97 0.55 0.93
N TYR A 157 -4.28 0.64 0.68
CA TYR A 157 -4.84 0.65 -0.66
C TYR A 157 -4.37 1.86 -1.48
N SER A 158 -4.51 3.07 -0.93
CA SER A 158 -4.20 4.31 -1.66
C SER A 158 -2.71 4.40 -1.98
N TYR A 159 -1.84 4.09 -1.01
CA TYR A 159 -0.39 4.10 -1.22
C TYR A 159 0.03 3.09 -2.27
N THR A 160 -0.46 1.85 -2.16
CA THR A 160 -0.09 0.81 -3.12
C THR A 160 -0.56 1.18 -4.52
N ARG A 161 -1.77 1.73 -4.68
CA ARG A 161 -2.30 2.15 -5.98
C ARG A 161 -1.53 3.31 -6.60
N ILE A 162 -1.02 4.25 -5.80
CA ILE A 162 -0.29 5.42 -6.29
C ILE A 162 1.18 5.08 -6.59
N TYR A 163 1.87 4.37 -5.70
CA TYR A 163 3.32 4.21 -5.77
C TYR A 163 3.78 2.94 -6.50
N LEU A 164 3.04 1.84 -6.39
CA LEU A 164 3.49 0.54 -6.91
C LEU A 164 3.62 0.51 -8.45
N PRO A 165 2.71 1.10 -9.25
CA PRO A 165 2.88 1.17 -10.70
C PRO A 165 4.14 1.92 -11.12
N ASN A 166 4.43 3.03 -10.45
CA ASN A 166 5.62 3.85 -10.72
C ASN A 166 6.91 3.11 -10.33
N LEU A 167 6.89 2.37 -9.23
CA LEU A 167 8.04 1.54 -8.84
C LEU A 167 8.31 0.44 -9.89
N PHE A 168 7.26 -0.22 -10.38
CA PHE A 168 7.38 -1.25 -11.40
C PHE A 168 7.89 -0.71 -12.75
N SER A 169 7.47 0.49 -13.18
CA SER A 169 7.99 1.10 -14.41
C SER A 169 9.48 1.43 -14.28
N ILE A 170 9.90 2.04 -13.18
CA ILE A 170 11.32 2.39 -12.93
C ILE A 170 12.19 1.13 -12.92
N MET A 171 11.75 0.06 -12.25
CA MET A 171 12.52 -1.20 -12.23
C MET A 171 12.65 -1.82 -13.61
N GLU A 172 11.63 -1.72 -14.45
CA GLU A 172 11.67 -2.28 -15.78
C GLU A 172 12.55 -1.48 -16.75
N GLU A 173 12.52 -0.15 -16.66
CA GLU A 173 13.44 0.74 -17.39
C GLU A 173 14.90 0.44 -17.02
N ASN A 174 15.20 0.33 -15.72
CA ASN A 174 16.53 -0.06 -15.25
C ASN A 174 16.96 -1.44 -15.77
N ARG A 175 16.02 -2.39 -15.89
CA ARG A 175 16.32 -3.72 -16.46
C ARG A 175 16.64 -3.63 -17.95
N LYS A 176 15.91 -2.83 -18.72
CA LYS A 176 16.17 -2.60 -20.15
C LYS A 176 17.53 -1.95 -20.37
N GLN A 177 17.85 -0.89 -19.62
CA GLN A 177 19.14 -0.21 -19.72
C GLN A 177 20.32 -1.16 -19.42
N LYS A 178 20.21 -2.01 -18.39
CA LYS A 178 21.24 -3.02 -18.09
C LYS A 178 21.42 -4.03 -19.22
N ALA A 179 20.33 -4.45 -19.85
CA ALA A 179 20.38 -5.37 -20.99
C ALA A 179 21.04 -4.71 -22.22
N GLU A 180 20.68 -3.47 -22.54
CA GLU A 180 21.30 -2.70 -23.63
C GLU A 180 22.81 -2.52 -23.39
N ILE A 181 23.23 -2.11 -22.19
CA ILE A 181 24.65 -1.96 -21.84
C ILE A 181 25.40 -3.30 -21.98
N ALA A 182 24.78 -4.42 -21.60
CA ALA A 182 25.41 -5.74 -21.75
C ALA A 182 25.60 -6.10 -23.23
N LEU A 183 24.63 -5.80 -24.09
CA LEU A 183 24.75 -6.00 -25.55
C LEU A 183 25.85 -5.12 -26.15
N TRP A 184 25.87 -3.83 -25.82
CA TRP A 184 26.92 -2.91 -26.28
C TRP A 184 28.32 -3.36 -25.84
N LYS A 185 28.48 -3.83 -24.60
CA LYS A 185 29.76 -4.37 -24.12
C LYS A 185 30.21 -5.59 -24.90
N GLU A 186 29.28 -6.49 -25.19
CA GLU A 186 29.56 -7.70 -25.96
C GLU A 186 29.91 -7.38 -27.43
N GLU A 187 29.26 -6.40 -28.04
CA GLU A 187 29.60 -5.91 -29.37
C GLU A 187 31.00 -5.27 -29.42
N VAL A 188 31.35 -4.45 -28.42
CA VAL A 188 32.69 -3.85 -28.30
C VAL A 188 33.74 -4.94 -28.14
N ARG A 189 33.52 -5.91 -27.26
CA ARG A 189 34.43 -7.07 -27.05
C ARG A 189 34.67 -7.83 -28.35
N LYS A 190 33.62 -8.11 -29.12
CA LYS A 190 33.73 -8.79 -30.43
C LYS A 190 34.55 -7.97 -31.44
N LYS A 191 34.37 -6.65 -31.46
CA LYS A 191 35.16 -5.76 -32.33
C LYS A 191 36.64 -5.75 -31.92
N GLU A 192 36.94 -5.70 -30.62
CA GLU A 192 38.31 -5.78 -30.11
C GLU A 192 38.97 -7.11 -30.49
N GLU A 193 38.27 -8.25 -30.34
CA GLU A 193 38.77 -9.56 -30.76
C GLU A 193 39.03 -9.64 -32.28
N GLN A 194 38.15 -9.03 -33.10
CA GLN A 194 38.36 -8.96 -34.54
C GLN A 194 39.58 -8.11 -34.91
N LEU A 195 39.81 -6.99 -34.23
CA LEU A 195 41.01 -6.16 -34.42
C LEU A 195 42.29 -6.91 -34.00
N CYS A 196 42.29 -7.61 -32.86
CA CYS A 196 43.46 -8.38 -32.41
C CYS A 196 43.76 -9.60 -33.30
N ASN A 197 42.74 -10.22 -33.90
CA ASN A 197 42.90 -11.38 -34.77
C ASN A 197 43.24 -11.02 -36.24
N HIS A 198 43.24 -9.73 -36.60
CA HIS A 198 43.67 -9.26 -37.92
C HIS A 198 45.03 -8.55 -37.78
N PRO A 199 46.16 -9.29 -37.67
CA PRO A 199 47.47 -8.66 -37.60
C PRO A 199 47.74 -7.93 -38.93
N ASN A 200 48.22 -6.69 -38.85
CA ASN A 200 48.71 -5.84 -39.95
C ASN A 200 49.10 -6.64 -41.21
N SER A 201 48.21 -6.72 -42.19
CA SER A 201 48.55 -7.17 -43.55
C SER A 201 48.89 -5.99 -44.48
N GLU A 202 48.91 -4.75 -43.96
CA GLU A 202 49.10 -3.52 -44.75
C GLU A 202 50.45 -2.80 -44.54
N ASP A 203 51.41 -3.40 -43.83
CA ASP A 203 52.79 -2.90 -43.84
C ASP A 203 53.68 -3.82 -44.68
N LYS A 204 53.63 -3.64 -46.01
CA LYS A 204 54.65 -4.16 -46.91
C LYS A 204 55.37 -2.96 -47.53
N PRO A 205 56.64 -2.70 -47.16
CA PRO A 205 57.40 -1.62 -47.76
C PRO A 205 57.74 -2.01 -49.20
N SER A 206 57.34 -1.17 -50.15
CA SER A 206 57.80 -1.18 -51.55
C SER A 206 59.00 -0.25 -51.71
#